data_AF-A0A954FEZ5-F1
#
_entry.id   AF-A0A954FEZ5-F1
#
_cell.length_a   1.000
_cell.length_b   1.000
_cell.length_c   1.000
_cell.angle_alpha   90.00
_cell.angle_beta   90.00
_cell.angle_gamma   90.00
#
_symmetry.space_group_name_H-M   'P 1'
#
loop_
_entity.id
_entity.type
_entity.pdbx_description
1 polymer ?
#
loop_
_entity_poly.entity_id
_entity_poly.type
_entity_poly.pdbx_seq_one_letter_code
_entity_poly.pdbx_strand_id
1 'polypeptide(L)'
;MVMRLLSSQKLGYLKKGWHLILLLLVMIVLGLRLAFVLHDSPSGWRGFWYDWKDSALRLSGQTTMIGEEIPPIQAEYWLRQISQIPETRTDPQIAMGAAWMLDSPQIYFYVNYLTTDPSGSGLPLQLRRKLDEEAIHSLNSEFESICHAACLAQSKTATDLAPDNVELWRQRALLQFHIANDYGLIPRHANWLNVLDEGVAHDPENALYDYLAAVYLYHQSVEHVWDDDFNPILKITEPEKFELSKQRLQAGLKKPFLRFGTTTFSSTLAFVEDTSLPLEEQLRAAGSRSYLYRGQYNITRLI
;
A
#
# COMPACT_ATOMS: atom_id res chain seq x y z
N MET A 1 79.57 2.37 -21.62
CA MET A 1 79.33 2.63 -20.18
C MET A 1 77.83 2.67 -19.94
N VAL A 2 77.35 1.60 -19.32
CA VAL A 2 76.07 1.40 -18.60
C VAL A 2 74.75 1.63 -19.35
N MET A 3 74.37 0.59 -20.09
CA MET A 3 72.98 0.19 -20.32
C MET A 3 72.42 -0.29 -18.97
N ARG A 4 71.68 0.58 -18.25
CA ARG A 4 71.11 0.25 -16.94
C ARG A 4 69.88 -0.63 -17.14
N LEU A 5 70.08 -1.94 -17.01
CA LEU A 5 69.01 -2.93 -16.83
C LEU A 5 68.04 -2.42 -15.74
N LEU A 6 66.78 -2.24 -16.12
CA LEU A 6 65.66 -2.26 -15.18
C LEU A 6 65.75 -3.58 -14.40
N SER A 7 66.07 -3.49 -13.11
CA SER A 7 66.31 -4.65 -12.26
C SER A 7 65.06 -5.53 -12.20
N SER A 8 65.26 -6.84 -12.35
CA SER A 8 64.23 -7.89 -12.29
C SER A 8 63.41 -7.87 -10.98
N GLN A 9 63.91 -7.21 -9.94
CA GLN A 9 63.21 -7.00 -8.67
C GLN A 9 61.99 -6.08 -8.77
N LYS A 10 62.01 -5.03 -9.61
CA LYS A 10 60.83 -4.17 -9.79
C LYS A 10 59.72 -4.85 -10.60
N LEU A 11 60.09 -5.75 -11.52
CA LEU A 11 59.13 -6.59 -12.24
C LEU A 11 58.45 -7.64 -11.36
N GLY A 12 59.14 -8.14 -10.32
CA GLY A 12 58.57 -9.10 -9.37
C GLY A 12 57.42 -8.53 -8.52
N TYR A 13 57.53 -7.26 -8.12
CA TYR A 13 56.46 -6.54 -7.41
C TYR A 13 55.27 -6.21 -8.33
N LEU A 14 55.53 -5.86 -9.58
CA LEU A 14 54.49 -5.63 -10.60
C LEU A 14 53.67 -6.89 -10.89
N LYS A 15 54.28 -8.09 -10.91
CA LYS A 15 53.55 -9.35 -11.07
C LYS A 15 52.60 -9.68 -9.91
N LYS A 16 52.95 -9.30 -8.68
CA LYS A 16 52.14 -9.57 -7.49
C LYS A 16 50.98 -8.59 -7.29
N GLY A 17 51.05 -7.40 -7.90
CA GLY A 17 50.03 -6.35 -7.84
C GLY A 17 49.29 -6.09 -9.16
N TRP A 18 49.60 -6.79 -10.25
CA TRP A 18 49.00 -6.57 -11.56
C TRP A 18 47.47 -6.68 -11.54
N HIS A 19 46.92 -7.64 -10.78
CA HIS A 19 45.48 -7.79 -10.62
C HIS A 19 44.84 -6.58 -9.92
N LEU A 20 45.52 -5.98 -8.94
CA LEU A 20 45.08 -4.76 -8.26
C LEU A 20 45.13 -3.54 -9.20
N ILE A 21 46.19 -3.43 -10.01
CA ILE A 21 46.32 -2.37 -11.01
C ILE A 21 45.24 -2.51 -12.09
N LEU A 22 45.00 -3.73 -12.58
CA LEU A 22 43.96 -4.02 -13.56
C LEU A 22 42.57 -3.68 -12.98
N LEU A 23 42.31 -4.07 -11.73
CA LEU A 23 41.05 -3.78 -11.05
C LEU A 23 40.84 -2.28 -10.86
N LEU A 24 41.87 -1.54 -10.44
CA LEU A 24 41.85 -0.08 -10.36
C LEU A 24 41.54 0.57 -11.71
N LEU A 25 42.18 0.08 -12.78
CA LEU A 25 41.99 0.62 -14.12
C LEU A 25 40.57 0.35 -14.63
N VAL A 26 40.01 -0.83 -14.37
CA VAL A 26 38.60 -1.15 -14.64
C VAL A 26 37.66 -0.23 -13.84
N MET A 27 37.92 -0.02 -12.55
CA MET A 27 37.12 0.88 -11.71
C MET A 27 37.16 2.33 -12.21
N ILE A 28 38.31 2.82 -12.67
CA ILE A 28 38.45 4.15 -13.26
C ILE A 28 37.63 4.26 -14.54
N VAL A 29 37.73 3.28 -15.45
CA VAL A 29 36.96 3.29 -16.70
C VAL A 29 35.45 3.22 -16.42
N LEU A 30 35.03 2.40 -15.47
CA LEU A 30 33.63 2.32 -15.05
C LEU A 30 33.15 3.62 -14.41
N GLY A 31 33.96 4.24 -13.55
CA GLY A 31 33.65 5.53 -12.93
C GLY A 31 33.53 6.67 -13.94
N LEU A 32 34.42 6.74 -14.92
CA LEU A 32 34.36 7.72 -16.01
C LEU A 32 33.13 7.50 -16.90
N ARG A 33 32.82 6.24 -17.24
CA ARG A 33 31.63 5.90 -18.00
C ARG A 33 30.36 6.27 -17.23
N LEU A 34 30.31 5.98 -15.93
CA LEU A 34 29.21 6.37 -15.07
C LEU A 34 29.04 7.88 -15.05
N ALA A 35 30.10 8.65 -14.81
CA ALA A 35 30.05 10.12 -14.82
C ALA A 35 29.54 10.69 -16.15
N PHE A 36 29.95 10.09 -17.27
CA PHE A 36 29.45 10.46 -18.60
C PHE A 36 27.94 10.21 -18.74
N VAL A 37 27.46 9.02 -18.36
CA VAL A 37 26.03 8.68 -18.40
C VAL A 37 25.19 9.57 -17.46
N LEU A 38 25.71 9.90 -16.28
CA LEU A 38 25.02 10.76 -15.31
C LEU A 38 24.96 12.22 -15.74
N HIS A 39 25.95 12.70 -16.50
CA HIS A 39 25.99 14.06 -17.02
C HIS A 39 25.00 14.28 -18.18
N ASP A 40 24.86 13.30 -19.07
CA ASP A 40 23.96 13.39 -20.23
C ASP A 40 22.47 13.17 -19.86
N SER A 41 22.17 12.79 -18.62
CA SER A 41 20.80 12.61 -18.14
C SER A 41 20.32 13.84 -17.36
N PRO A 42 19.14 14.43 -17.71
CA PRO A 42 18.59 15.62 -17.03
C PRO A 42 18.46 15.49 -15.51
N SER A 43 18.33 14.27 -15.00
CA SER A 43 18.23 13.96 -13.57
C SER A 43 19.28 12.94 -13.09
N GLY A 44 20.28 12.61 -13.93
CA GLY A 44 21.21 11.51 -13.69
C GLY A 44 21.94 11.61 -12.36
N TRP A 45 22.60 12.73 -12.11
CA TRP A 45 23.32 12.95 -10.85
C TRP A 45 22.41 12.91 -9.61
N ARG A 46 21.19 13.42 -9.72
CA ARG A 46 20.22 13.42 -8.61
C ARG A 46 19.74 12.00 -8.31
N GLY A 47 19.37 11.25 -9.35
CA GLY A 47 18.95 9.86 -9.22
C GLY A 47 20.06 8.97 -8.68
N PHE A 48 21.28 9.09 -9.22
CA PHE A 48 22.42 8.30 -8.74
C PHE A 48 22.78 8.57 -7.29
N TRP A 49 22.80 9.84 -6.87
CA TRP A 49 23.10 10.17 -5.47
C TRP A 49 22.05 9.59 -4.53
N TYR A 50 20.78 9.63 -4.93
CA TYR A 50 19.68 9.06 -4.16
C TYR A 50 19.79 7.53 -4.10
N ASP A 51 19.91 6.86 -5.25
CA ASP A 51 20.07 5.40 -5.35
C ASP A 51 21.30 4.90 -4.58
N TRP A 52 22.40 5.66 -4.63
CA TRP A 52 23.62 5.34 -3.89
C TRP A 52 23.44 5.51 -2.38
N LYS A 53 22.83 6.62 -1.94
CA LYS A 53 22.54 6.87 -0.52
C LYS A 53 21.61 5.79 0.02
N ASP A 54 20.55 5.46 -0.71
CA ASP A 54 19.61 4.41 -0.34
C ASP A 54 20.31 3.05 -0.27
N SER A 55 21.13 2.72 -1.27
CA SER A 55 21.92 1.49 -1.26
C SER A 55 22.90 1.44 -0.08
N ALA A 56 23.55 2.55 0.26
CA ALA A 56 24.49 2.64 1.37
C ALA A 56 23.80 2.50 2.74
N LEU A 57 22.61 3.11 2.91
CA LEU A 57 21.79 2.98 4.11
C LEU A 57 21.21 1.57 4.26
N ARG A 58 20.77 0.95 3.15
CA ARG A 58 20.34 -0.45 3.16
C ARG A 58 21.47 -1.41 3.53
N LEU A 59 22.71 -1.14 3.11
CA LEU A 59 23.88 -1.90 3.53
C LEU A 59 24.17 -1.78 5.03
N SER A 60 23.74 -0.69 5.69
CA SER A 60 23.80 -0.55 7.15
C SER A 60 22.54 -1.07 7.85
N GLY A 61 21.61 -1.70 7.13
CA GLY A 61 20.36 -2.23 7.67
C GLY A 61 19.33 -1.17 8.03
N GLN A 62 19.50 0.07 7.57
CA GLN A 62 18.55 1.15 7.78
C GLN A 62 17.54 1.21 6.63
N THR A 63 16.27 1.30 7.00
CA THR A 63 15.14 1.65 6.12
C THR A 63 15.34 3.05 5.55
N THR A 64 15.06 3.21 4.26
CA THR A 64 15.28 4.51 3.57
C THR A 64 14.00 5.29 3.38
N MET A 65 12.86 4.62 3.50
CA MET A 65 11.54 5.21 3.34
C MET A 65 10.55 4.64 4.35
N ILE A 66 9.57 5.45 4.74
CA ILE A 66 8.54 5.02 5.71
C ILE A 66 7.78 3.78 5.24
N GLY A 67 7.60 3.59 3.93
CA GLY A 67 6.89 2.42 3.41
C GLY A 67 7.63 1.08 3.57
N GLU A 68 8.94 1.09 3.83
CA GLU A 68 9.75 -0.11 4.14
C GLU A 68 9.70 -0.50 5.61
N GLU A 69 9.31 0.44 6.48
CA GLU A 69 9.16 0.18 7.90
C GLU A 69 8.05 -0.80 8.16
N ILE A 70 8.16 -1.53 9.27
CA ILE A 70 7.08 -2.41 9.70
C ILE A 70 5.80 -1.60 9.96
N PRO A 71 4.61 -2.17 9.69
CA PRO A 71 3.34 -1.46 9.81
C PRO A 71 3.14 -0.66 11.12
N PRO A 72 3.44 -1.16 12.33
CA PRO A 72 3.26 -0.37 13.56
C PRO A 72 4.04 0.95 13.55
N ILE A 73 5.27 0.96 13.00
CA ILE A 73 6.07 2.19 12.87
C ILE A 73 5.44 3.14 11.85
N GLN A 74 4.92 2.61 10.73
CA GLN A 74 4.17 3.42 9.76
C GLN A 74 2.96 4.08 10.41
N ALA A 75 2.19 3.35 11.23
CA ALA A 75 1.02 3.85 11.93
C ALA A 75 1.37 5.04 12.84
N GLU A 76 2.38 4.89 13.68
CA GLU A 76 2.85 5.96 14.57
C GLU A 76 3.33 7.20 13.80
N TYR A 77 4.04 6.99 12.69
CA TYR A 77 4.48 8.08 11.84
C TYR A 77 3.30 8.88 11.27
N TRP A 78 2.31 8.21 10.66
CA TRP A 78 1.17 8.89 10.04
C TRP A 78 0.30 9.59 11.07
N LEU A 79 0.06 8.98 12.24
CA LEU A 79 -0.66 9.62 13.35
C LEU A 79 0.08 10.89 13.83
N ARG A 80 1.41 10.84 13.90
CA ARG A 80 2.22 12.02 14.24
C ARG A 80 2.08 13.12 13.20
N GLN A 81 2.18 12.80 11.90
CA GLN A 81 1.99 13.79 10.83
C GLN A 81 0.61 14.46 10.93
N ILE A 82 -0.45 13.66 11.15
CA ILE A 82 -1.82 14.18 11.33
C ILE A 82 -1.94 15.12 12.53
N SER A 83 -1.23 14.83 13.63
CA SER A 83 -1.21 15.72 14.79
C SER A 83 -0.48 17.04 14.56
N GLN A 84 0.45 17.06 13.59
CA GLN A 84 1.34 18.19 13.31
C GLN A 84 0.85 19.08 12.17
N ILE A 85 -0.02 18.58 11.29
CA ILE A 85 -0.59 19.30 10.13
C ILE A 85 -1.99 19.80 10.50
N PRO A 86 -2.17 21.10 10.85
CA PRO A 86 -3.45 21.66 11.26
C PRO A 86 -4.56 21.51 10.21
N GLU A 87 -4.19 21.52 8.93
CA GLU A 87 -5.07 21.46 7.78
C GLU A 87 -5.89 20.16 7.75
N THR A 88 -5.43 19.09 8.41
CA THR A 88 -6.21 17.86 8.63
C THR A 88 -7.52 18.10 9.38
N ARG A 89 -7.72 19.26 10.00
CA ARG A 89 -8.94 19.63 10.72
C ARG A 89 -9.78 20.69 10.01
N THR A 90 -9.25 21.31 8.96
CA THR A 90 -9.86 22.50 8.34
C THR A 90 -10.03 22.35 6.83
N ASP A 91 -9.24 21.51 6.18
CA ASP A 91 -9.33 21.21 4.75
C ASP A 91 -9.90 19.79 4.54
N PRO A 92 -11.06 19.66 3.86
CA PRO A 92 -11.71 18.37 3.66
C PRO A 92 -10.89 17.40 2.79
N GLN A 93 -10.11 17.92 1.83
CA GLN A 93 -9.29 17.11 0.94
C GLN A 93 -8.09 16.54 1.71
N ILE A 94 -7.45 17.36 2.55
CA ILE A 94 -6.32 16.95 3.40
C ILE A 94 -6.79 15.97 4.48
N ALA A 95 -7.92 16.23 5.14
CA ALA A 95 -8.53 15.30 6.10
C ALA A 95 -8.82 13.92 5.47
N MET A 96 -9.37 13.89 4.25
CA MET A 96 -9.61 12.65 3.53
C MET A 96 -8.30 11.94 3.14
N GLY A 97 -7.27 12.70 2.73
CA GLY A 97 -5.94 12.16 2.45
C GLY A 97 -5.29 11.50 3.67
N ALA A 98 -5.39 12.16 4.82
CA ALA A 98 -4.97 11.61 6.10
C ALA A 98 -5.69 10.29 6.43
N ALA A 99 -7.02 10.25 6.22
CA ALA A 99 -7.81 9.04 6.44
C ALA A 99 -7.32 7.87 5.56
N TRP A 100 -7.01 8.12 4.28
CA TRP A 100 -6.45 7.11 3.37
C TRP A 100 -5.05 6.64 3.75
N MET A 101 -4.22 7.49 4.33
CA MET A 101 -2.90 7.06 4.82
C MET A 101 -3.00 6.13 6.03
N LEU A 102 -4.07 6.26 6.82
CA LEU A 102 -4.38 5.38 7.95
C LEU A 102 -5.20 4.14 7.58
N ASP A 103 -5.57 3.97 6.30
CA ASP A 103 -6.44 2.87 5.87
C ASP A 103 -5.72 1.51 5.81
N SER A 104 -4.45 1.50 5.44
CA SER A 104 -3.62 0.30 5.38
C SER A 104 -2.14 0.69 5.40
N PRO A 105 -1.21 -0.19 5.78
CA PRO A 105 0.20 0.09 5.60
C PRO A 105 0.56 0.19 4.12
N GLN A 106 1.70 0.81 3.81
CA GLN A 106 2.31 0.70 2.49
C GLN A 106 2.96 -0.68 2.36
N ILE A 107 2.98 -1.24 1.15
CA ILE A 107 3.35 -2.66 0.92
C ILE A 107 4.86 -2.93 0.85
N TYR A 108 5.71 -1.89 0.87
CA TYR A 108 7.13 -2.08 0.57
C TYR A 108 7.88 -2.88 1.64
N PHE A 109 7.39 -2.92 2.88
CA PHE A 109 7.97 -3.76 3.93
C PHE A 109 7.90 -5.27 3.63
N TYR A 110 7.02 -5.72 2.73
CA TYR A 110 6.88 -7.16 2.38
C TYR A 110 8.19 -7.78 1.90
N VAL A 111 9.09 -6.99 1.32
CA VAL A 111 10.41 -7.47 0.86
C VAL A 111 11.25 -8.06 1.98
N ASN A 112 11.06 -7.60 3.22
CA ASN A 112 11.76 -8.07 4.41
C ASN A 112 11.18 -9.39 4.95
N TYR A 113 10.02 -9.81 4.45
CA TYR A 113 9.30 -11.02 4.86
C TYR A 113 9.27 -12.08 3.75
N LEU A 114 10.16 -11.95 2.76
CA LEU A 114 10.38 -12.98 1.75
C LEU A 114 11.20 -14.14 2.35
N THR A 115 10.54 -15.27 2.54
CA THR A 115 11.14 -16.53 2.98
C THR A 115 11.42 -17.43 1.77
N THR A 116 12.22 -18.48 1.97
CA THR A 116 12.45 -19.50 0.94
C THR A 116 11.69 -20.76 1.33
N ASP A 117 10.83 -21.25 0.44
CA ASP A 117 10.11 -22.50 0.60
C ASP A 117 11.10 -23.69 0.56
N PRO A 118 11.29 -24.42 1.67
CA PRO A 118 12.20 -25.55 1.72
C PRO A 118 11.68 -26.77 0.94
N SER A 119 10.37 -26.82 0.64
CA SER A 119 9.74 -27.93 -0.08
C SER A 119 9.99 -27.91 -1.60
N GLY A 120 10.37 -26.77 -2.17
CA GLY A 120 10.67 -26.59 -3.59
C GLY A 120 12.09 -27.00 -4.01
N SER A 121 12.66 -28.06 -3.41
CA SER A 121 14.03 -28.48 -3.70
C SER A 121 14.17 -28.93 -5.17
N GLY A 122 14.73 -28.05 -6.00
CA GLY A 122 14.91 -28.27 -7.45
C GLY A 122 14.45 -27.12 -8.34
N LEU A 123 13.61 -26.21 -7.83
CA LEU A 123 13.17 -25.03 -8.58
C LEU A 123 14.20 -23.88 -8.48
N PRO A 124 14.30 -22.97 -9.46
CA PRO A 124 15.03 -21.71 -9.30
C PRO A 124 14.61 -20.96 -8.02
N LEU A 125 15.55 -20.29 -7.34
CA LEU A 125 15.29 -19.51 -6.11
C LEU A 125 14.13 -18.51 -6.24
N GLN A 126 13.94 -17.94 -7.43
CA GLN A 126 12.86 -17.00 -7.72
C GLN A 126 11.47 -17.63 -7.58
N LEU A 127 11.34 -18.92 -7.87
CA LEU A 127 10.09 -19.69 -7.75
C LEU A 127 9.90 -20.31 -6.36
N ARG A 128 10.90 -20.18 -5.47
CA ARG A 128 10.83 -20.65 -4.08
C ARG A 128 10.55 -19.54 -3.08
N ARG A 129 10.41 -18.28 -3.53
CA ARG A 129 10.11 -17.19 -2.60
C ARG A 129 8.66 -17.27 -2.18
N LYS A 130 8.42 -17.37 -0.87
CA LYS A 130 7.09 -17.25 -0.26
C LYS A 130 7.10 -16.07 0.70
N LEU A 131 5.96 -15.40 0.85
CA LEU A 131 5.79 -14.43 1.92
C LEU A 131 5.51 -15.15 3.23
N ASP A 132 6.08 -14.65 4.33
CA ASP A 132 5.63 -14.99 5.67
C ASP A 132 4.26 -14.34 5.93
N GLU A 133 3.21 -14.99 5.44
CA GLU A 133 1.82 -14.50 5.49
C GLU A 133 1.33 -14.30 6.93
N GLU A 134 1.76 -15.16 7.87
CA GLU A 134 1.37 -15.05 9.28
C GLU A 134 1.99 -13.81 9.92
N ALA A 135 3.29 -13.59 9.73
CA ALA A 135 3.96 -12.40 10.25
C ALA A 135 3.39 -11.11 9.64
N ILE A 136 3.16 -11.09 8.32
CA ILE A 136 2.56 -9.93 7.63
C ILE A 136 1.13 -9.68 8.13
N HIS A 137 0.33 -10.73 8.30
CA HIS A 137 -1.04 -10.60 8.81
C HIS A 137 -1.07 -10.03 10.22
N SER A 138 -0.18 -10.51 11.11
CA SER A 138 -0.03 -10.01 12.48
C SER A 138 0.30 -8.51 12.48
N LEU A 139 1.28 -8.09 11.68
CA LEU A 139 1.69 -6.68 11.59
C LEU A 139 0.60 -5.78 11.00
N ASN A 140 -0.11 -6.23 9.97
CA ASN A 140 -1.23 -5.48 9.40
C ASN A 140 -2.38 -5.35 10.39
N SER A 141 -2.63 -6.39 11.20
CA SER A 141 -3.66 -6.36 12.25
C SER A 141 -3.29 -5.37 13.36
N GLU A 142 -2.00 -5.31 13.73
CA GLU A 142 -1.51 -4.32 14.68
C GLU A 142 -1.64 -2.89 14.14
N PHE A 143 -1.28 -2.65 12.87
CA PHE A 143 -1.52 -1.35 12.20
C PHE A 143 -2.99 -0.94 12.27
N GLU A 144 -3.91 -1.84 11.87
CA GLU A 144 -5.35 -1.56 11.92
C GLU A 144 -5.79 -1.24 13.35
N SER A 145 -5.33 -1.97 14.36
CA SER A 145 -5.65 -1.71 15.77
C SER A 145 -5.21 -0.31 16.25
N ILE A 146 -4.10 0.20 15.72
CA ILE A 146 -3.57 1.53 16.05
C ILE A 146 -4.33 2.63 15.28
N CYS A 147 -4.61 2.40 14.00
CA CYS A 147 -5.06 3.43 13.07
C CYS A 147 -6.58 3.55 12.92
N HIS A 148 -7.34 2.48 13.14
CA HIS A 148 -8.75 2.40 12.72
C HIS A 148 -9.62 3.56 13.21
N ALA A 149 -9.52 3.92 14.50
CA ALA A 149 -10.32 5.00 15.08
C ALA A 149 -9.98 6.37 14.47
N ALA A 150 -8.69 6.64 14.26
CA ALA A 150 -8.24 7.90 13.65
C ALA A 150 -8.58 7.95 12.16
N CYS A 151 -8.52 6.83 11.44
CA CYS A 151 -8.96 6.72 10.05
C CYS A 151 -10.44 7.12 9.92
N LEU A 152 -11.31 6.51 10.73
CA LEU A 152 -12.74 6.82 10.73
C LEU A 152 -12.99 8.28 11.13
N ALA A 153 -12.32 8.79 12.15
CA ALA A 153 -12.45 10.18 12.59
C ALA A 153 -12.07 11.18 11.48
N GLN A 154 -10.95 10.96 10.79
CA GLN A 154 -10.52 11.83 9.69
C GLN A 154 -11.47 11.79 8.50
N SER A 155 -11.97 10.61 8.13
CA SER A 155 -12.98 10.48 7.07
C SER A 155 -14.29 11.21 7.41
N LYS A 156 -14.68 11.23 8.69
CA LYS A 156 -15.83 11.98 9.18
C LYS A 156 -15.57 13.48 9.11
N THR A 157 -14.42 13.95 9.61
CA THR A 157 -14.01 15.36 9.54
C THR A 157 -14.11 15.88 8.11
N ALA A 158 -13.61 15.12 7.13
CA ALA A 158 -13.70 15.49 5.72
C ALA A 158 -15.15 15.70 5.24
N THR A 159 -16.07 14.79 5.59
CA THR A 159 -17.50 14.93 5.22
C THR A 159 -18.23 16.01 6.01
N ASP A 160 -17.82 16.29 7.25
CA ASP A 160 -18.38 17.37 8.06
C ASP A 160 -17.98 18.75 7.50
N LEU A 161 -16.75 18.89 7.02
CA LEU A 161 -16.21 20.11 6.42
C LEU A 161 -16.81 20.40 5.03
N ALA A 162 -17.17 19.36 4.28
CA ALA A 162 -17.74 19.48 2.93
C ALA A 162 -18.91 18.49 2.70
N PRO A 163 -20.07 18.70 3.34
CA PRO A 163 -21.19 17.76 3.31
C PRO A 163 -21.85 17.61 1.94
N ASP A 164 -21.72 18.61 1.07
CA ASP A 164 -22.27 18.56 -0.30
C ASP A 164 -21.35 17.81 -1.29
N ASN A 165 -20.14 17.41 -0.85
CA ASN A 165 -19.18 16.71 -1.70
C ASN A 165 -19.41 15.20 -1.69
N VAL A 166 -20.19 14.71 -2.65
CA VAL A 166 -20.50 13.28 -2.81
C VAL A 166 -19.27 12.37 -2.95
N GLU A 167 -18.15 12.88 -3.48
CA GLU A 167 -16.90 12.09 -3.61
C GLU A 167 -16.31 11.73 -2.23
N LEU A 168 -16.46 12.61 -1.24
CA LEU A 168 -16.00 12.35 0.11
C LEU A 168 -16.90 11.34 0.83
N TRP A 169 -18.21 11.38 0.59
CA TRP A 169 -19.14 10.37 1.11
C TRP A 169 -18.85 8.98 0.57
N ARG A 170 -18.53 8.88 -0.72
CA ARG A 170 -18.13 7.60 -1.36
C ARG A 170 -16.87 7.03 -0.72
N GLN A 171 -15.87 7.87 -0.46
CA GLN A 171 -14.63 7.46 0.20
C GLN A 171 -14.83 7.11 1.67
N ARG A 172 -15.61 7.90 2.42
CA ARG A 172 -15.98 7.58 3.80
C ARG A 172 -16.67 6.22 3.89
N ALA A 173 -17.56 5.88 2.94
CA ALA A 173 -18.19 4.57 2.89
C ALA A 173 -17.18 3.42 2.68
N LEU A 174 -16.20 3.60 1.79
CA LEU A 174 -15.13 2.62 1.56
C LEU A 174 -14.23 2.43 2.79
N LEU A 175 -13.95 3.53 3.51
CA LEU A 175 -13.15 3.52 4.72
C LEU A 175 -13.87 2.92 5.94
N GLN A 176 -15.17 2.62 5.84
CA GLN A 176 -15.86 1.85 6.90
C GLN A 176 -15.38 0.40 6.98
N PHE A 177 -14.71 -0.10 5.94
CA PHE A 177 -14.27 -1.48 5.86
C PHE A 177 -12.76 -1.53 5.70
N HIS A 178 -12.11 -2.47 6.39
CA HIS A 178 -10.74 -2.88 6.05
C HIS A 178 -10.79 -4.18 5.24
N ILE A 179 -9.74 -4.44 4.45
CA ILE A 179 -9.58 -5.73 3.77
C ILE A 179 -8.82 -6.66 4.71
N ALA A 180 -9.42 -7.82 5.03
CA ALA A 180 -8.74 -8.90 5.73
C ALA A 180 -8.46 -10.06 4.77
N ASN A 181 -7.20 -10.19 4.34
CA ASN A 181 -6.71 -11.26 3.47
C ASN A 181 -7.60 -11.47 2.22
N ASP A 182 -7.62 -12.70 1.67
CA ASP A 182 -8.45 -13.10 0.53
C ASP A 182 -9.94 -13.28 0.86
N TYR A 183 -10.41 -12.88 2.05
CA TYR A 183 -11.70 -13.33 2.58
C TYR A 183 -12.76 -12.24 2.74
N GLY A 184 -12.46 -11.00 2.36
CA GLY A 184 -13.48 -9.97 2.12
C GLY A 184 -13.38 -8.73 3.01
N LEU A 185 -14.41 -7.89 2.93
CA LEU A 185 -14.53 -6.65 3.68
C LEU A 185 -14.93 -6.95 5.13
N ILE A 186 -14.22 -6.35 6.08
CA ILE A 186 -14.60 -6.37 7.50
C ILE A 186 -14.90 -4.94 7.95
N PRO A 187 -16.11 -4.67 8.48
CA PRO A 187 -16.44 -3.38 9.05
C PRO A 187 -15.55 -3.04 10.23
N ARG A 188 -15.04 -1.81 10.27
CA ARG A 188 -14.16 -1.29 11.33
C ARG A 188 -14.89 -0.96 12.63
N HIS A 189 -16.21 -0.82 12.58
CA HIS A 189 -17.03 -0.48 13.73
C HIS A 189 -18.45 -1.02 13.58
N ALA A 190 -19.14 -1.27 14.70
CA ALA A 190 -20.48 -1.90 14.70
C ALA A 190 -21.57 -1.06 14.02
N ASN A 191 -21.39 0.27 13.96
CA ASN A 191 -22.39 1.20 13.44
C ASN A 191 -22.22 1.52 11.93
N TRP A 192 -21.46 0.71 11.20
CA TRP A 192 -21.08 0.95 9.81
C TRP A 192 -22.29 1.11 8.88
N LEU A 193 -23.36 0.36 9.12
CA LEU A 193 -24.57 0.42 8.29
C LEU A 193 -25.22 1.81 8.34
N ASN A 194 -25.26 2.44 9.52
CA ASN A 194 -25.80 3.80 9.67
C ASN A 194 -24.96 4.84 8.93
N VAL A 195 -23.63 4.64 8.82
CA VAL A 195 -22.76 5.52 8.03
C VAL A 195 -23.03 5.35 6.53
N LEU A 196 -23.34 4.14 6.08
CA LEU A 196 -23.76 3.91 4.69
C LEU A 196 -25.13 4.54 4.40
N ASP A 197 -26.07 4.46 5.33
CA ASP A 197 -27.39 5.09 5.21
C ASP A 197 -27.29 6.62 5.18
N GLU A 198 -26.40 7.20 5.99
CA GLU A 198 -26.04 8.62 5.91
C GLU A 198 -25.50 8.95 4.51
N GLY A 199 -24.59 8.13 3.98
CA GLY A 199 -24.08 8.27 2.61
C GLY A 199 -25.15 8.23 1.53
N VAL A 200 -26.17 7.37 1.66
CA VAL A 200 -27.33 7.33 0.74
C VAL A 200 -28.12 8.63 0.77
N ALA A 201 -28.24 9.29 1.93
CA ALA A 201 -28.95 10.57 2.02
C ALA A 201 -28.22 11.68 1.24
N HIS A 202 -26.89 11.65 1.18
CA HIS A 202 -26.07 12.63 0.47
C HIS A 202 -25.81 12.30 -1.02
N ASP A 203 -25.87 11.02 -1.40
CA ASP A 203 -25.62 10.54 -2.77
C ASP A 203 -26.65 9.46 -3.17
N PRO A 204 -27.96 9.83 -3.27
CA PRO A 204 -29.08 8.89 -3.35
C PRO A 204 -29.11 8.06 -4.63
N GLU A 205 -28.51 8.56 -5.70
CA GLU A 205 -28.47 7.90 -7.01
C GLU A 205 -27.33 6.89 -7.14
N ASN A 206 -26.45 6.78 -6.14
CA ASN A 206 -25.31 5.86 -6.19
C ASN A 206 -25.58 4.55 -5.45
N ALA A 207 -25.36 3.45 -6.17
CA ALA A 207 -25.55 2.10 -5.67
C ALA A 207 -24.47 1.63 -4.69
N LEU A 208 -23.33 2.34 -4.59
CA LEU A 208 -22.18 1.95 -3.77
C LEU A 208 -22.56 1.50 -2.34
N TYR A 209 -23.33 2.34 -1.64
CA TYR A 209 -23.67 2.12 -0.22
C TYR A 209 -24.48 0.84 -0.02
N ASP A 210 -25.49 0.63 -0.86
CA ASP A 210 -26.32 -0.58 -0.80
C ASP A 210 -25.54 -1.82 -1.21
N TYR A 211 -24.64 -1.72 -2.19
CA TYR A 211 -23.78 -2.83 -2.59
C TYR A 211 -22.79 -3.24 -1.50
N LEU A 212 -22.13 -2.28 -0.84
CA LEU A 212 -21.22 -2.57 0.27
C LEU A 212 -21.97 -3.30 1.41
N ALA A 213 -23.17 -2.85 1.74
CA ALA A 213 -24.01 -3.51 2.73
C ALA A 213 -24.44 -4.91 2.30
N ALA A 214 -24.92 -5.06 1.06
CA ALA A 214 -25.37 -6.34 0.52
C ALA A 214 -24.27 -7.40 0.51
N VAL A 215 -23.08 -7.06 0.01
CA VAL A 215 -21.92 -7.97 -0.08
C VAL A 215 -21.52 -8.47 1.30
N TYR A 216 -21.31 -7.56 2.25
CA TYR A 216 -20.88 -7.93 3.58
C TYR A 216 -21.93 -8.80 4.28
N LEU A 217 -23.20 -8.38 4.28
CA LEU A 217 -24.28 -9.11 4.94
C LEU A 217 -24.50 -10.49 4.32
N TYR A 218 -24.37 -10.61 2.99
CA TYR A 218 -24.45 -11.90 2.31
C TYR A 218 -23.36 -12.85 2.82
N HIS A 219 -22.10 -12.44 2.78
CA HIS A 219 -20.98 -13.28 3.25
C HIS A 219 -21.07 -13.65 4.73
N GLN A 220 -21.68 -12.81 5.57
CA GLN A 220 -21.91 -13.12 6.98
C GLN A 220 -23.12 -14.05 7.22
N SER A 221 -23.91 -14.35 6.19
CA SER A 221 -25.19 -15.06 6.32
C SER A 221 -25.25 -16.40 5.60
N VAL A 222 -24.19 -16.77 4.88
CA VAL A 222 -24.14 -17.99 4.08
C VAL A 222 -22.88 -18.79 4.36
N GLU A 223 -23.02 -20.10 4.27
CA GLU A 223 -21.94 -21.06 4.29
C GLU A 223 -22.03 -21.91 3.01
N HIS A 224 -20.92 -22.05 2.29
CA HIS A 224 -20.84 -22.96 1.15
C HIS A 224 -20.52 -24.36 1.66
N VAL A 225 -21.51 -25.25 1.60
CA VAL A 225 -21.39 -26.65 2.03
C VAL A 225 -21.52 -27.56 0.83
N TRP A 226 -20.93 -28.75 0.90
CA TRP A 226 -21.11 -29.80 -0.10
C TRP A 226 -22.16 -30.78 0.43
N ASP A 227 -23.09 -31.19 -0.41
CA ASP A 227 -23.97 -32.30 -0.07
C ASP A 227 -23.27 -33.66 -0.22
N ASP A 228 -23.98 -34.74 0.11
CA ASP A 228 -23.47 -36.11 0.03
C ASP A 228 -23.08 -36.53 -1.40
N ASP A 229 -23.60 -35.82 -2.42
CA ASP A 229 -23.32 -36.02 -3.84
C ASP A 229 -22.24 -35.06 -4.37
N PHE A 230 -21.55 -34.32 -3.48
CA PHE A 230 -20.55 -33.30 -3.81
C PHE A 230 -21.10 -32.16 -4.70
N ASN A 231 -22.38 -31.84 -4.59
CA ASN A 231 -22.93 -30.61 -5.15
C ASN A 231 -22.75 -29.45 -4.17
N PRO A 232 -22.40 -28.24 -4.65
CA PRO A 232 -22.31 -27.06 -3.80
C PRO A 232 -23.72 -26.61 -3.42
N ILE A 233 -24.03 -26.67 -2.12
CA ILE A 233 -25.26 -26.12 -1.53
C ILE A 233 -24.92 -24.85 -0.77
N LEU A 234 -25.76 -23.83 -0.94
CA LEU A 234 -25.73 -22.63 -0.13
C LEU A 234 -26.58 -22.83 1.13
N LYS A 235 -25.94 -22.90 2.29
CA LYS A 235 -26.63 -22.96 3.57
C LYS A 235 -26.77 -21.55 4.15
N ILE A 236 -28.01 -21.11 4.37
CA ILE A 236 -28.30 -19.84 5.04
C ILE A 236 -28.14 -20.05 6.55
N THR A 237 -27.16 -19.42 7.16
CA THR A 237 -26.85 -19.53 8.60
C THR A 237 -27.48 -18.40 9.42
N GLU A 238 -27.71 -17.24 8.81
CA GLU A 238 -28.27 -16.05 9.47
C GLU A 238 -29.40 -15.45 8.62
N PRO A 239 -30.65 -15.97 8.74
CA PRO A 239 -31.75 -15.59 7.85
C PRO A 239 -32.06 -14.09 7.81
N GLU A 240 -31.98 -13.39 8.95
CA GLU A 240 -32.25 -11.95 9.00
C GLU A 240 -31.21 -11.13 8.21
N LYS A 241 -29.92 -11.48 8.34
CA LYS A 241 -28.84 -10.85 7.55
C LYS A 241 -28.98 -11.18 6.07
N PHE A 242 -29.41 -12.40 5.74
CA PHE A 242 -29.66 -12.81 4.36
C PHE A 242 -30.82 -12.05 3.73
N GLU A 243 -31.92 -11.84 4.44
CA GLU A 243 -33.03 -11.02 3.95
C GLU A 243 -32.61 -9.55 3.79
N LEU A 244 -31.88 -8.99 4.76
CA LEU A 244 -31.39 -7.62 4.66
C LEU A 244 -30.40 -7.45 3.49
N SER A 245 -29.53 -8.44 3.23
CA SER A 245 -28.61 -8.39 2.10
C SER A 245 -29.36 -8.35 0.76
N LYS A 246 -30.41 -9.15 0.60
CA LYS A 246 -31.29 -9.12 -0.58
C LYS A 246 -32.00 -7.78 -0.73
N GLN A 247 -32.53 -7.21 0.35
CA GLN A 247 -33.18 -5.90 0.32
C GLN A 247 -32.21 -4.81 -0.15
N ARG A 248 -30.99 -4.79 0.40
CA ARG A 248 -29.94 -3.86 -0.01
C ARG A 248 -29.55 -4.06 -1.47
N LEU A 249 -29.33 -5.29 -1.91
CA LEU A 249 -29.03 -5.59 -3.32
C LEU A 249 -30.13 -5.08 -4.26
N GLN A 250 -31.39 -5.32 -3.93
CA GLN A 250 -32.53 -4.83 -4.73
C GLN A 250 -32.63 -3.31 -4.74
N ALA A 251 -32.30 -2.64 -3.64
CA ALA A 251 -32.24 -1.17 -3.59
C ALA A 251 -31.11 -0.63 -4.47
N GLY A 252 -29.92 -1.21 -4.39
CA GLY A 252 -28.76 -0.86 -5.21
C GLY A 252 -29.02 -1.06 -6.71
N LEU A 253 -29.66 -2.17 -7.11
CA LEU A 253 -29.99 -2.47 -8.51
C LEU A 253 -30.99 -1.49 -9.14
N LYS A 254 -31.75 -0.73 -8.34
CA LYS A 254 -32.68 0.30 -8.82
C LYS A 254 -32.00 1.64 -9.09
N LYS A 255 -30.75 1.82 -8.66
CA LYS A 255 -30.02 3.09 -8.76
C LYS A 255 -29.28 3.22 -10.09
N PRO A 256 -29.19 4.44 -10.65
CA PRO A 256 -28.70 4.65 -12.02
C PRO A 256 -27.19 4.45 -12.22
N PHE A 257 -26.37 4.54 -11.16
CA PHE A 257 -24.93 4.34 -11.29
C PHE A 257 -24.27 3.74 -10.05
N LEU A 258 -23.10 3.16 -10.25
CA LEU A 258 -22.19 2.68 -9.22
C LEU A 258 -20.85 3.41 -9.37
N ARG A 259 -20.50 4.25 -8.38
CA ARG A 259 -19.24 5.00 -8.35
C ARG A 259 -18.56 4.89 -6.99
N PHE A 260 -17.27 4.59 -7.00
CA PHE A 260 -16.43 4.39 -5.81
C PHE A 260 -15.73 5.68 -5.33
N GLY A 261 -15.76 6.72 -6.16
CA GLY A 261 -15.01 7.95 -5.97
C GLY A 261 -13.66 7.92 -6.68
N THR A 262 -13.17 9.09 -7.10
CA THR A 262 -11.94 9.22 -7.91
C THR A 262 -10.86 10.06 -7.26
N THR A 263 -11.12 10.68 -6.10
CA THR A 263 -10.17 11.64 -5.51
C THR A 263 -9.20 11.04 -4.51
N THR A 264 -9.14 9.70 -4.35
CA THR A 264 -8.20 9.04 -3.41
C THR A 264 -6.75 9.50 -3.61
N PHE A 265 -6.25 9.49 -4.86
CA PHE A 265 -4.88 9.93 -5.13
C PHE A 265 -4.68 11.41 -4.80
N SER A 266 -5.56 12.29 -5.31
CA SER A 266 -5.42 13.74 -5.13
C SER A 266 -5.58 14.17 -3.67
N SER A 267 -6.46 13.52 -2.91
CA SER A 267 -6.61 13.75 -1.47
C SER A 267 -5.37 13.29 -0.72
N THR A 268 -4.88 12.08 -1.02
CA THR A 268 -3.66 11.57 -0.39
C THR A 268 -2.46 12.45 -0.71
N LEU A 269 -2.32 12.88 -1.97
CA LEU A 269 -1.24 13.77 -2.40
C LEU A 269 -1.27 15.09 -1.62
N ALA A 270 -2.43 15.74 -1.55
CA ALA A 270 -2.58 16.99 -0.79
C ALA A 270 -2.16 16.85 0.68
N PHE A 271 -2.47 15.72 1.32
CA PHE A 271 -2.02 15.45 2.69
C PHE A 271 -0.50 15.24 2.79
N VAL A 272 0.10 14.45 1.89
CA VAL A 272 1.53 14.13 1.99
C VAL A 272 2.42 15.29 1.54
N GLU A 273 1.93 16.20 0.71
CA GLU A 273 2.64 17.44 0.32
C GLU A 273 2.97 18.32 1.53
N ASP A 274 2.15 18.28 2.59
CA ASP A 274 2.36 19.01 3.84
C ASP A 274 3.28 18.28 4.84
N THR A 275 3.79 17.10 4.48
CA THR A 275 4.74 16.35 5.31
C THR A 275 6.18 16.75 5.01
N SER A 276 7.11 16.39 5.90
CA SER A 276 8.54 16.57 5.67
C SER A 276 9.18 15.53 4.73
N LEU A 277 8.39 14.67 4.08
CA LEU A 277 8.91 13.64 3.19
C LEU A 277 9.51 14.25 1.91
N PRO A 278 10.57 13.65 1.34
CA PRO A 278 11.02 13.99 0.00
C PRO A 278 9.91 13.80 -1.04
N LEU A 279 9.91 14.60 -2.10
CA LEU A 279 8.89 14.56 -3.17
C LEU A 279 8.64 13.15 -3.73
N GLU A 280 9.70 12.35 -3.91
CA GLU A 280 9.56 10.98 -4.40
C GLU A 280 8.80 10.08 -3.41
N GLU A 281 9.08 10.21 -2.11
CA GLU A 281 8.36 9.48 -1.06
C GLU A 281 6.91 9.95 -0.93
N GLN A 282 6.65 11.25 -1.11
CA GLN A 282 5.28 11.78 -1.19
C GLN A 282 4.51 11.13 -2.35
N LEU A 283 5.09 11.12 -3.55
CA LEU A 283 4.47 10.51 -4.73
C LEU A 283 4.26 9.00 -4.57
N ARG A 284 5.22 8.29 -3.96
CA ARG A 284 5.08 6.85 -3.65
C ARG A 284 3.99 6.60 -2.60
N ALA A 285 3.93 7.40 -1.53
CA ALA A 285 2.90 7.30 -0.51
C ALA A 285 1.51 7.52 -1.11
N ALA A 286 1.32 8.58 -1.91
CA ALA A 286 0.06 8.83 -2.62
C ALA A 286 -0.27 7.73 -3.64
N GLY A 287 0.73 7.27 -4.41
CA GLY A 287 0.60 6.18 -5.36
C GLY A 287 0.19 4.85 -4.71
N SER A 288 0.66 4.58 -3.49
CA SER A 288 0.30 3.37 -2.74
C SER A 288 -1.20 3.27 -2.42
N ARG A 289 -1.91 4.41 -2.40
CA ARG A 289 -3.37 4.49 -2.18
C ARG A 289 -4.19 4.49 -3.47
N SER A 290 -3.54 4.61 -4.62
CA SER A 290 -4.23 4.66 -5.92
C SER A 290 -4.66 3.29 -6.43
N TYR A 291 -4.30 2.21 -5.75
CA TYR A 291 -4.74 0.88 -6.12
C TYR A 291 -6.22 0.71 -5.80
N LEU A 292 -7.05 0.89 -6.82
CA LEU A 292 -8.49 0.60 -6.93
C LEU A 292 -8.90 -0.84 -6.60
N TYR A 293 -8.02 -1.62 -5.95
CA TYR A 293 -8.23 -3.01 -5.58
C TYR A 293 -9.53 -3.18 -4.80
N ARG A 294 -9.90 -2.26 -3.87
CA ARG A 294 -11.19 -2.36 -3.15
C ARG A 294 -12.41 -2.28 -4.08
N GLY A 295 -12.46 -1.28 -4.96
CA GLY A 295 -13.62 -1.10 -5.85
C GLY A 295 -13.79 -2.28 -6.82
N GLN A 296 -12.69 -2.75 -7.41
CA GLN A 296 -12.73 -3.85 -8.40
C GLN A 296 -12.89 -5.23 -7.77
N TYR A 297 -12.21 -5.52 -6.64
CA TYR A 297 -12.33 -6.80 -5.92
C TYR A 297 -13.75 -7.04 -5.38
N ASN A 298 -14.45 -5.98 -4.99
CA ASN A 298 -15.82 -6.07 -4.49
C ASN A 298 -16.84 -6.34 -5.61
N ILE A 299 -16.62 -5.82 -6.82
CA ILE A 299 -17.52 -6.09 -7.97
C ILE A 299 -17.33 -7.53 -8.46
N THR A 300 -16.09 -8.02 -8.54
CA THR A 300 -15.83 -9.36 -9.09
C THR A 300 -16.35 -10.50 -8.23
N ARG A 301 -16.72 -10.26 -6.96
CA ARG A 301 -17.36 -11.26 -6.09
C ARG A 301 -18.90 -11.20 -6.08
N LEU A 302 -19.50 -10.27 -6.82
CA LEU A 302 -20.95 -10.14 -7.01
C LEU A 302 -21.44 -10.78 -8.32
N ILE A 303 -20.53 -11.11 -9.25
CA ILE A 303 -20.78 -11.80 -10.53
C ILE A 303 -20.41 -13.27 -10.36
#